data_AF-A0A453DR36-F1
#
_entry.id   AF-A0A453DR36-F1
#
_cell.length_a   1.000
_cell.length_b   1.000
_cell.length_c   1.000
_cell.angle_alpha   90.00
_cell.angle_beta   90.00
_cell.angle_gamma   90.00
#
_symmetry.space_group_name_H-M   'P 1'
#
loop_
_entity.id
_entity.type
_entity.pdbx_description
1 polymer ?
#
loop_
_entity_poly.entity_id
_entity_poly.type
_entity_poly.pdbx_seq_one_letter_code
_entity_poly.pdbx_strand_id
1 'polypeptide(L)' 'PLATCMHSLQASKMAIGLQITEPWLREYQVLPSRTHPHMQMNAFGGYILSGIRIHRPDP' A
#
# COMPACT_ATOMS: atom_id res chain seq x y z
N PRO A 1 -6.93 -11.13 -2.89
CA PRO A 1 -5.60 -11.78 -2.83
C PRO A 1 -4.76 -11.32 -1.62
N LEU A 2 -4.56 -10.01 -1.42
CA LEU A 2 -3.72 -9.51 -0.32
C LEU A 2 -4.29 -9.78 1.07
N ALA A 3 -5.60 -9.67 1.27
CA ALA A 3 -6.24 -10.01 2.54
C ALA A 3 -6.02 -11.50 2.92
N THR A 4 -6.13 -12.41 1.95
CA THR A 4 -5.85 -13.83 2.14
C THR A 4 -4.38 -14.06 2.50
N CYS A 5 -3.45 -13.39 1.82
CA CYS A 5 -2.03 -13.45 2.13
C CYS A 5 -1.73 -12.94 3.55
N MET A 6 -2.30 -11.79 3.93
CA MET A 6 -2.18 -11.23 5.27
C MET A 6 -2.64 -12.23 6.33
N HIS A 7 -3.79 -12.87 6.11
CA HIS A 7 -4.29 -13.91 7.01
C HIS A 7 -3.31 -15.10 7.10
N SER A 8 -2.77 -15.59 5.99
CA SER A 8 -1.78 -16.67 5.99
C SER A 8 -0.49 -16.30 6.74
N LEU A 9 -0.01 -15.06 6.61
CA LEU A 9 1.18 -14.57 7.31
C LEU A 9 0.94 -14.44 8.83
N GLN A 10 -0.27 -14.02 9.23
CA GLN A 10 -0.68 -13.98 10.63
C GLN A 10 -0.79 -15.38 11.24
N ALA A 11 -1.46 -16.31 10.54
CA ALA A 11 -1.65 -17.68 11.00
C ALA A 11 -0.31 -18.42 11.18
N SER A 12 0.62 -18.23 10.26
CA SER A 12 1.97 -18.81 10.32
C SER A 12 2.92 -18.11 11.30
N LYS A 13 2.50 -16.96 11.87
CA LYS A 13 3.31 -16.10 12.75
C LYS A 13 4.67 -15.73 12.13
N MET A 14 4.69 -15.48 10.82
CA MET A 14 5.93 -15.16 10.08
C MET A 14 6.25 -13.66 10.05
N ALA A 15 5.25 -12.80 10.27
CA ALA A 15 5.41 -11.35 10.22
C ALA A 15 4.48 -10.64 11.21
N ILE A 16 4.89 -9.45 11.64
CA ILE A 16 4.12 -8.54 12.50
C ILE A 16 3.92 -7.19 11.83
N GLY A 17 3.01 -6.38 12.38
CA GLY A 17 2.71 -5.05 11.87
C GLY A 17 2.18 -5.09 10.43
N LEU A 18 1.47 -6.17 10.07
CA LEU A 18 0.92 -6.32 8.73
C LEU A 18 -0.18 -5.29 8.48
N GLN A 19 -0.07 -4.55 7.38
CA GLN A 19 -1.01 -3.50 7.00
C GLN A 19 -1.27 -3.55 5.49
N ILE A 20 -2.53 -3.40 5.11
CA ILE A 20 -2.93 -3.18 3.72
C ILE A 20 -3.20 -1.69 3.53
N THR A 21 -2.58 -1.09 2.53
CA THR A 21 -2.72 0.34 2.21
C THR A 21 -2.99 0.56 0.73
N GLU A 22 -3.80 1.58 0.43
CA GLU A 22 -4.01 2.09 -0.91
C GLU A 22 -3.49 3.53 -1.00
N PRO A 23 -2.46 3.81 -1.81
CA PRO A 23 -1.99 5.17 -2.01
C PRO A 23 -2.93 5.92 -2.96
N TRP A 24 -3.24 7.17 -2.61
CA TRP A 24 -4.00 8.08 -3.46
C TRP A 24 -3.04 9.12 -4.04
N LEU A 25 -2.91 9.14 -5.37
CA LEU A 25 -2.06 10.10 -6.07
C LEU A 25 -2.93 11.08 -6.86
N ARG A 26 -2.59 12.36 -6.77
CA ARG A 26 -3.24 13.42 -7.55
C ARG A 26 -2.20 14.33 -8.15
N GLU A 27 -2.08 14.29 -9.47
CA GLU A 27 -1.18 15.15 -10.22
C GLU A 27 -1.78 16.54 -10.41
N TYR A 28 -0.97 17.58 -10.24
CA TYR A 28 -1.36 18.98 -10.41
C TYR A 28 -0.65 19.61 -11.60
N GLN A 29 -1.40 20.37 -12.39
CA GLN A 29 -0.84 21.28 -13.38
C GLN A 29 -0.47 22.59 -12.67
N VAL A 30 0.76 23.07 -12.86
CA VAL A 30 1.25 24.32 -12.27
C VAL A 30 1.67 25.27 -13.39
N LEU A 31 0.82 26.24 -13.66
CA LEU A 31 1.02 27.32 -14.62
C LEU A 31 0.53 28.64 -14.00
N PRO A 32 1.10 29.81 -14.37
CA PRO A 32 0.65 31.11 -13.88
C PRO A 32 -0.88 31.26 -14.04
N SER A 33 -1.58 31.55 -12.94
CA SER A 33 -3.05 31.68 -12.86
C SER A 33 -3.88 30.48 -13.35
N ARG A 34 -3.26 29.31 -13.55
CA ARG A 34 -3.88 28.09 -14.11
C ARG A 34 -3.45 26.84 -13.36
N THR A 35 -3.34 26.95 -12.03
CA THR A 35 -2.99 25.82 -11.16
C THR A 35 -4.22 25.03 -10.74
N HIS A 36 -4.29 23.76 -11.14
CA HIS A 36 -5.41 22.86 -10.82
C HIS A 36 -4.99 21.38 -10.92
N PRO A 37 -5.73 20.43 -10.30
CA PRO A 37 -5.52 19.00 -10.54
C PRO A 37 -5.78 18.60 -11.99
N HIS A 38 -5.07 17.63 -12.55
CA HIS A 38 -5.39 17.11 -13.88
C HIS A 38 -6.85 16.61 -13.95
N MET A 39 -7.55 16.93 -15.05
CA MET A 39 -8.98 16.62 -15.21
C MET A 39 -9.26 15.14 -15.49
N GLN A 40 -8.29 14.45 -16.11
CA GLN A 40 -8.36 13.02 -16.39
C GLN A 40 -7.15 12.35 -15.72
N MET A 41 -7.43 11.38 -14.85
CA MET A 41 -6.41 10.59 -14.18
C MET A 41 -6.96 9.23 -13.78
N ASN A 42 -6.05 8.29 -13.53
CA ASN A 42 -6.39 6.99 -12.97
C ASN A 42 -6.80 7.15 -11.51
N ALA A 43 -7.96 6.60 -11.16
CA ALA A 43 -8.50 6.70 -9.79
C ALA A 43 -7.84 5.70 -8.82
N PHE A 44 -7.26 4.61 -9.33
CA PHE A 44 -6.77 3.50 -8.52
C PHE A 44 -5.37 3.07 -8.96
N GLY A 45 -4.47 2.90 -7.99
CA GLY A 45 -3.10 2.40 -8.20
C GLY A 45 -2.88 0.96 -7.72
N GLY A 46 -3.90 0.34 -7.14
CA GLY A 46 -3.81 -0.97 -6.47
C GLY A 46 -3.49 -0.86 -4.98
N TYR A 47 -3.30 -2.02 -4.35
CA TYR A 47 -3.10 -2.15 -2.91
C TYR A 47 -1.71 -2.72 -2.60
N ILE A 48 -1.15 -2.33 -1.46
CA ILE A 48 0.13 -2.83 -0.96
C ILE A 48 -0.12 -3.51 0.39
N LEU A 49 0.47 -4.70 0.58
CA LEU A 49 0.57 -5.36 1.89
C LEU A 49 2.01 -5.23 2.38
N SER A 50 2.21 -4.56 3.52
CA SER A 50 3.53 -4.35 4.14
C SER A 50 3.56 -4.92 5.56
N GLY A 51 4.75 -5.29 6.04
CA GLY A 51 4.98 -5.70 7.44
C GLY A 51 6.44 -6.10 7.67
N ILE A 52 6.77 -6.48 8.90
CA ILE A 52 8.13 -6.87 9.31
C ILE A 52 8.18 -8.38 9.50
N ARG A 53 9.09 -9.05 8.80
CA ARG A 53 9.32 -10.50 8.95
C ARG A 53 10.03 -10.78 10.28
N ILE A 54 9.59 -11.82 10.97
CA ILE A 54 10.22 -12.32 12.19
C ILE A 54 10.98 -13.60 11.87
N HIS A 55 12.22 -13.69 12.35
CA HIS A 55 12.95 -14.95 12.40
C HIS A 55 12.74 -15.59 13.77
N ARG A 56 12.44 -16.90 13.82
CA ARG A 56 12.49 -17.62 15.10
C ARG A 56 13.95 -17.85 15.44
N PRO A 57 14.39 -17.64 16.69
CA PRO A 57 15.72 -18.10 17.07
C PRO A 57 15.83 -19.60 16.78
N ASP A 58 16.93 -20.01 16.15
CA ASP A 58 17.28 -21.42 16.03
C ASP A 58 17.47 -22.01 17.46
N PRO A 59 17.18 -23.31 17.67
CA PRO A 59 17.25 -23.93 19.00
C PRO A 59 18.64 -23.85 19.65
#